data_AF-A0A133PSI1-F1
#
_entry.id   AF-A0A133PSI1-F1
#
_cell.length_a   1.000
_cell.length_b   1.000
_cell.length_c   1.000
_cell.angle_alpha   90.00
_cell.angle_beta   90.00
_cell.angle_gamma   90.00
#
_symmetry.space_group_name_H-M   'P 1'
#
loop_
_entity.id
_entity.type
_entity.pdbx_description
1 polymer ?
#
loop_
_entity_poly.entity_id
_entity_poly.type
_entity_poly.pdbx_seq_one_letter_code
_entity_poly.pdbx_strand_id
1 'polypeptide(L)'
;MKLSIKYKPRCDERPWLLVRVGGEYSQHAHLKTKKDAIRVRNLIDAGKYPYCRDYKIAMQRLLTEEEFKKLDKKLRYFNPMKKRG
;
A
#
# COMPACT_ATOMS: atom_id res chain seq x y z
N MET A 1 -0.22 12.42 5.51
CA MET A 1 0.83 11.57 6.14
C MET A 1 2.15 11.77 5.40
N LYS A 2 3.30 11.71 6.07
CA LYS A 2 4.63 11.75 5.42
C LYS A 2 5.26 10.36 5.36
N LEU A 3 5.67 9.92 4.17
CA LEU A 3 6.33 8.64 3.93
C LEU A 3 7.77 8.84 3.47
N SER A 4 8.67 7.96 3.91
CA SER A 4 10.08 7.92 3.47
C SER A 4 10.41 6.55 2.88
N ILE A 5 11.13 6.55 1.76
CA ILE A 5 11.66 5.32 1.15
C ILE A 5 13.15 5.25 1.49
N LYS A 6 13.58 4.14 2.07
CA LYS A 6 14.97 3.86 2.43
C LYS A 6 15.40 2.56 1.74
N TYR A 7 16.66 2.50 1.31
CA TYR A 7 17.26 1.28 0.79
C TYR A 7 18.09 0.62 1.89
N LYS A 8 17.81 -0.66 2.18
CA LYS A 8 18.48 -1.50 3.18
C LYS A 8 19.08 -2.70 2.47
N PRO A 9 20.36 -2.64 2.05
CA PRO A 9 20.99 -3.71 1.28
C PRO A 9 21.14 -5.01 2.07
N ARG A 10 21.13 -4.96 3.41
CA ARG A 10 21.19 -6.15 4.29
C ARG A 10 19.88 -6.96 4.37
N CYS A 11 18.84 -6.56 3.64
CA CYS A 11 17.59 -7.30 3.53
C CYS A 11 17.50 -7.91 2.12
N ASP A 12 18.07 -9.09 1.94
CA ASP A 12 18.34 -9.68 0.63
C ASP A 12 17.08 -9.85 -0.23
N GLU A 13 15.96 -10.28 0.36
CA GLU A 13 14.72 -10.50 -0.40
C GLU A 13 13.90 -9.22 -0.63
N ARG A 14 13.96 -8.26 0.30
CA ARG A 14 13.08 -7.07 0.31
C ARG A 14 13.83 -5.83 0.83
N PRO A 15 14.78 -5.30 0.04
CA PRO A 15 15.68 -4.25 0.50
C PRO A 15 15.04 -2.86 0.51
N TRP A 16 13.88 -2.66 -0.10
CA TRP A 16 13.23 -1.35 -0.16
C TRP A 16 12.26 -1.18 1.01
N LEU A 17 12.61 -0.32 1.95
CA LEU A 17 11.80 -0.02 3.12
C LEU A 17 10.98 1.25 2.89
N LEU A 18 9.67 1.15 2.98
CA LEU A 18 8.76 2.29 3.07
C LEU A 18 8.38 2.47 4.54
N VAL A 19 8.55 3.67 5.09
CA VAL A 19 8.30 3.96 6.51
C VAL A 19 7.48 5.23 6.68
N ARG A 20 6.55 5.22 7.65
CA ARG A 20 5.82 6.41 8.08
C ARG A 20 6.70 7.30 8.95
N VAL A 21 6.89 8.54 8.55
CA VAL A 21 7.68 9.52 9.32
C VAL A 21 6.83 10.01 10.49
N GLY A 22 7.36 9.90 11.70
CA GLY A 22 6.64 10.25 12.94
C GLY A 22 5.51 9.28 13.29
N GLY A 23 5.48 8.09 12.70
CA GLY A 23 4.60 7.00 13.10
C GLY A 23 5.27 6.01 14.03
N GLU A 24 4.51 4.99 14.44
CA GLU A 24 5.01 3.87 15.24
C GLU A 24 6.11 3.10 14.53
N TYR A 25 7.02 2.49 15.29
CA TYR A 25 8.09 1.66 14.70
C TYR A 25 7.54 0.53 13.84
N SER A 26 6.36 0.01 14.17
CA SER A 26 5.65 -1.03 13.40
C SER A 26 5.10 -0.54 12.05
N GLN A 27 4.99 0.78 11.85
CA GLN A 27 4.43 1.37 10.62
C GLN A 27 5.46 1.46 9.50
N HIS A 28 5.92 0.29 9.05
CA HIS A 28 6.84 0.14 7.93
C HIS A 28 6.51 -1.09 7.07
N ALA A 29 6.94 -1.05 5.81
CA ALA A 29 6.75 -2.13 4.86
C ALA A 29 8.02 -2.39 4.05
N HIS A 30 8.41 -3.65 3.96
CA HIS A 30 9.52 -4.13 3.15
C HIS A 30 9.03 -4.59 1.77
N LEU A 31 9.68 -4.11 0.73
CA LEU A 31 9.33 -4.33 -0.68
C LEU A 31 10.53 -4.83 -1.47
N LYS A 32 10.25 -5.65 -2.48
CA LYS A 32 11.26 -6.29 -3.33
C LYS A 32 11.99 -5.27 -4.21
N THR A 33 11.25 -4.34 -4.82
CA THR A 33 11.81 -3.37 -5.76
C THR A 33 11.52 -1.92 -5.37
N LYS A 34 12.37 -1.00 -5.84
CA LYS A 34 12.14 0.46 -5.71
C LYS A 34 10.81 0.87 -6.33
N LYS A 35 10.47 0.26 -7.48
CA LYS A 35 9.25 0.54 -8.23
C LYS A 35 8.01 0.21 -7.39
N ASP A 36 8.04 -0.90 -6.65
CA ASP A 36 6.96 -1.26 -5.72
C ASP A 36 6.82 -0.23 -4.59
N ALA A 37 7.95 0.21 -4.00
CA ALA A 37 7.94 1.23 -2.95
C ALA A 37 7.34 2.56 -3.41
N ILE A 38 7.70 2.99 -4.62
CA ILE A 38 7.13 4.19 -5.24
C ILE A 38 5.64 3.99 -5.54
N ARG A 39 5.22 2.83 -6.08
CA ARG A 39 3.80 2.57 -6.35
C ARG A 39 2.94 2.56 -5.08
N VAL A 40 3.39 1.90 -4.02
CA VAL A 40 2.65 1.86 -2.75
C VAL A 40 2.51 3.28 -2.18
N ARG A 41 3.59 4.08 -2.22
CA ARG A 41 3.53 5.49 -1.86
C ARG A 41 2.50 6.26 -2.70
N ASN A 42 2.55 6.13 -4.01
CA ASN A 42 1.63 6.84 -4.91
C ASN A 42 0.15 6.43 -4.68
N LEU A 43 -0.11 5.15 -4.36
CA LEU A 43 -1.46 4.69 -4.02
C LEU A 43 -1.97 5.35 -2.73
N ILE A 44 -1.12 5.43 -1.71
CA ILE A 44 -1.42 6.09 -0.45
C ILE A 44 -1.64 7.59 -0.64
N ASP A 45 -0.72 8.26 -1.34
CA ASP A 45 -0.80 9.71 -1.61
C ASP A 45 -2.06 10.05 -2.43
N ALA A 46 -2.49 9.15 -3.31
CA ALA A 46 -3.73 9.28 -4.08
C ALA A 46 -5.00 8.78 -3.36
N GLY A 47 -4.89 8.22 -2.14
CA GLY A 47 -6.02 7.65 -1.40
C GLY A 47 -6.69 6.44 -2.07
N LYS A 48 -6.00 5.73 -2.97
CA LYS A 48 -6.58 4.64 -3.77
C LYS A 48 -6.40 3.28 -3.12
N TYR A 49 -7.42 2.44 -3.19
CA TYR A 49 -7.32 1.07 -2.70
C TYR A 49 -6.41 0.20 -3.60
N PRO A 50 -5.52 -0.63 -3.03
CA PRO A 50 -4.57 -1.43 -3.81
C PRO A 50 -5.24 -2.59 -4.55
N TYR A 51 -4.73 -2.90 -5.75
CA TYR A 51 -5.25 -3.98 -6.60
C TYR A 51 -4.67 -5.36 -6.27
N CYS A 52 -3.44 -5.44 -5.73
CA CYS A 52 -2.77 -6.69 -5.42
C CYS A 52 -2.59 -6.91 -3.91
N ARG A 53 -2.49 -8.17 -3.50
CA ARG A 53 -2.42 -8.58 -2.09
C ARG A 53 -1.21 -8.01 -1.36
N ASP A 54 -0.05 -7.97 -2.00
CA ASP A 54 1.18 -7.48 -1.37
C ASP A 54 1.11 -5.99 -1.04
N TYR A 55 0.56 -5.18 -1.95
CA TYR A 55 0.38 -3.75 -1.69
C TYR A 55 -0.69 -3.51 -0.63
N LYS A 56 -1.74 -4.36 -0.58
CA LYS A 56 -2.72 -4.33 0.50
C LYS A 56 -2.06 -4.50 1.86
N ILE A 57 -1.24 -5.54 2.02
CA ILE A 57 -0.54 -5.81 3.29
C ILE A 57 0.41 -4.65 3.62
N ALA A 58 1.16 -4.14 2.63
CA ALA A 58 2.05 -3.00 2.84
C ALA A 58 1.30 -1.75 3.31
N MET A 59 0.17 -1.42 2.68
CA MET A 59 -0.65 -0.28 3.04
C MET A 59 -1.31 -0.45 4.41
N GLN A 60 -1.78 -1.65 4.76
CA GLN A 60 -2.32 -1.94 6.10
C GLN A 60 -1.29 -1.76 7.23
N ARG A 61 0.00 -2.01 6.95
CA ARG A 61 1.07 -1.76 7.92
C ARG A 61 1.39 -0.28 8.07
N LEU A 62 1.30 0.49 6.99
CA LEU A 62 1.68 1.91 6.97
C LEU A 62 0.58 2.83 7.48
N LEU A 63 -0.68 2.50 7.15
CA LEU A 63 -1.86 3.28 7.50
C LEU A 63 -2.45 2.81 8.83
N THR A 64 -3.15 3.70 9.52
CA THR A 64 -4.04 3.30 10.59
C THR A 64 -5.26 2.57 10.02
N GLU A 65 -6.00 1.85 10.87
CA GLU A 65 -7.21 1.16 10.44
C GLU A 65 -8.24 2.14 9.84
N GLU A 66 -8.37 3.32 10.44
CA GLU A 66 -9.27 4.38 9.95
C GLU A 66 -8.85 4.92 8.59
N GLU A 67 -7.56 5.21 8.40
CA GLU A 67 -7.02 5.67 7.12
C GLU A 67 -7.22 4.61 6.03
N PHE A 68 -6.98 3.33 6.36
CA PHE A 68 -7.15 2.23 5.43
C PHE A 68 -8.63 2.02 5.03
N LYS A 69 -9.57 2.21 5.97
CA LYS A 69 -11.01 2.14 5.70
C LYS A 69 -11.51 3.26 4.79
N LYS A 70 -10.87 4.43 4.84
CA LYS A 70 -11.19 5.62 4.03
C LYS A 70 -10.66 5.57 2.60
N LEU A 71 -9.83 4.58 2.25
CA LEU A 71 -9.32 4.42 0.88
C LEU A 71 -10.46 4.22 -0.12
N ASP A 72 -10.37 4.87 -1.28
CA ASP A 72 -11.33 4.74 -2.36
C ASP A 72 -11.28 3.33 -2.94
N LYS A 73 -12.22 2.50 -2.49
CA LYS A 73 -12.50 1.19 -3.07
C LYS A 73 -13.34 1.42 -4.30
N LYS A 74 -12.68 1.61 -5.44
CA LYS A 74 -13.36 1.56 -6.74
C LYS A 74 -14.22 0.29 -6.76
N LEU A 75 -15.53 0.45 -6.92
CA LEU A 75 -16.46 -0.67 -7.01
C LEU A 75 -15.92 -1.66 -8.05
N ARG A 76 -15.84 -2.95 -7.70
CA ARG A 76 -15.51 -3.99 -8.69
C ARG A 76 -16.47 -3.80 -9.87
N TYR A 77 -15.93 -3.89 -11.09
CA TYR A 77 -16.68 -3.81 -12.34
C TYR A 77 -18.08 -4.40 -12.19
N PHE A 78 -19.08 -3.53 -12.16
CA PHE A 78 -20.47 -3.93 -12.11
C PHE A 78 -20.86 -4.31 -13.54
N ASN A 79 -21.04 -5.61 -13.81
CA ASN A 79 -21.63 -6.05 -15.06
C ASN A 79 -23.15 -6.09 -14.89
N PRO A 80 -23.90 -5.08 -15.36
CA PRO A 80 -25.36 -5.07 -15.25
C PRO A 80 -26.02 -6.23 -16.01
N MET A 81 -25.31 -6.91 -16.91
CA MET A 81 -25.86 -7.97 -17.76
C MET A 81 -26.00 -9.33 -17.06
N LYS A 82 -25.53 -9.50 -15.81
CA LYS A 82 -25.53 -10.81 -15.11
C LYS A 82 -26.84 -11.16 -14.39
N LYS A 83 -27.92 -10.38 -14.58
CA LYS A 83 -29.26 -10.62 -13.99
C LYS A 83 -30.33 -10.96 -15.04
N ARG A 84 -30.00 -11.80 -16.01
CA ARG A 84 -31.01 -12.50 -16.83
C ARG A 84 -30.59 -13.96 -16.93
N GLY A 85 -31.25 -14.79 -16.14
CA GLY A 85 -31.08 -16.23 -16.03
C GLY A 85 -32.07 -16.73 -14.99
#